data_AF-T0ZZL6-F1
#
_entry.id   AF-T0ZZL6-F1
#
_cell.length_a   1.000
_cell.length_b   1.000
_cell.length_c   1.000
_cell.angle_alpha   90.00
_cell.angle_beta   90.00
_cell.angle_gamma   90.00
#
_symmetry.space_group_name_H-M   'P 1'
#
loop_
_entity.id
_entity.type
_entity.pdbx_description
1 polymer ?
#
loop_
_entity_poly.entity_id
_entity_poly.type
_entity_poly.pdbx_seq_one_letter_code
_entity_poly.pdbx_strand_id
1 'polypeptide(L)'
;TRHFLLMTATPHNGKEEDFQLFMSLLDSDRFYGKFRDGAHKVDVTDLMRRMVKEDMLRFDGTRLFPERRAYTTNYKLSDPEAALYVAVTDYVKEEMNRADQLDGQRKGTVGFALTALQRRLASSPEAIYQSLKRRRHKLTRRVEEEKLRQRGQSLAETLGPNGVNNAPEDIWESDDALSPDDYENFEEAVVDQATAAQTIQELEAEIIILEGLEERARQVVHSGQDRKWDEL
;
A
#
# COMPACT_ATOMS: atom_id res chain seq x y z
N THR A 1 -5.61 -10.48 -41.29
CA THR A 1 -5.73 -11.55 -40.28
C THR A 1 -5.07 -11.06 -39.00
N ARG A 2 -5.84 -10.87 -37.92
CA ARG A 2 -5.31 -10.59 -36.59
C ARG A 2 -5.62 -11.82 -35.73
N HIS A 3 -4.58 -12.59 -35.42
CA HIS A 3 -4.67 -13.69 -34.46
C HIS A 3 -3.95 -13.22 -33.20
N PHE A 4 -4.60 -13.33 -32.05
CA PHE A 4 -4.02 -12.99 -30.75
C PHE A 4 -3.77 -14.28 -29.96
N LEU A 5 -2.61 -14.36 -29.31
CA LEU A 5 -2.30 -15.36 -28.30
C LEU A 5 -1.88 -14.62 -27.04
N LEU A 6 -2.66 -14.76 -25.97
CA LEU A 6 -2.42 -14.12 -24.69
C LEU A 6 -1.99 -15.21 -23.69
N MET A 7 -0.86 -15.00 -23.02
CA MET A 7 -0.35 -15.91 -22.00
C MET A 7 -0.26 -15.15 -20.68
N THR A 8 -1.01 -15.60 -19.68
CA THR A 8 -1.01 -15.01 -18.33
C THR A 8 -1.20 -16.12 -17.29
N ALA A 9 -0.52 -15.97 -16.15
CA ALA A 9 -0.71 -16.84 -15.00
C ALA A 9 -1.95 -16.43 -14.17
N THR A 10 -2.36 -15.16 -14.26
CA THR A 10 -3.43 -14.53 -13.48
C THR A 10 -4.33 -13.73 -14.42
N PRO A 11 -5.35 -14.36 -15.03
CA PRO A 11 -6.15 -13.73 -16.09
C PRO A 11 -7.13 -12.65 -15.60
N HIS A 12 -7.41 -12.57 -14.30
CA HIS A 12 -8.20 -11.50 -13.69
C HIS A 12 -7.90 -11.39 -12.19
N ASN A 13 -8.13 -10.20 -11.61
CA ASN A 13 -7.95 -9.91 -10.18
C ASN A 13 -9.22 -10.10 -9.34
N GLY A 14 -10.25 -10.77 -9.91
CA GLY A 14 -11.56 -10.96 -9.27
C GLY A 14 -12.62 -9.93 -9.66
N LYS A 15 -12.25 -8.87 -10.38
CA LYS A 15 -13.19 -7.92 -11.02
C LYS A 15 -13.69 -8.48 -12.35
N GLU A 16 -14.98 -8.81 -12.41
CA GLU A 16 -15.58 -9.46 -13.58
C GLU A 16 -15.70 -8.50 -14.78
N GLU A 17 -15.90 -7.20 -14.52
CA GLU A 17 -15.98 -6.16 -15.54
C GLU A 17 -14.67 -6.01 -16.33
N ASP A 18 -13.52 -5.96 -15.64
CA ASP A 18 -12.20 -5.89 -16.26
C ASP A 18 -11.90 -7.16 -17.06
N PHE A 19 -12.30 -8.32 -16.52
CA PHE A 19 -12.12 -9.59 -17.22
C PHE A 19 -12.93 -9.65 -18.52
N GLN A 20 -14.19 -9.18 -18.51
CA GLN A 20 -15.01 -9.11 -19.73
C GLN A 20 -14.46 -8.12 -20.74
N LEU A 21 -13.99 -6.95 -20.28
CA LEU A 21 -13.32 -5.98 -21.15
C LEU A 21 -12.07 -6.60 -21.80
N PHE A 22 -11.28 -7.35 -21.04
CA PHE A 22 -10.11 -8.06 -21.56
C PHE A 22 -10.48 -9.15 -22.58
N MET A 23 -11.54 -9.93 -22.33
CA MET A 23 -12.05 -10.94 -23.27
C MET A 23 -12.63 -10.33 -24.56
N SER A 24 -13.12 -9.09 -24.51
CA SER A 24 -13.59 -8.39 -25.72
C SER A 24 -12.50 -8.14 -26.76
N LEU A 25 -11.21 -8.20 -26.38
CA LEU A 25 -10.09 -8.17 -27.33
C LEU A 25 -9.98 -9.44 -28.18
N LEU A 26 -10.47 -10.58 -27.67
CA LEU A 26 -10.43 -11.87 -28.37
C LEU A 26 -11.72 -12.11 -29.16
N ASP A 27 -12.86 -11.76 -28.59
CA ASP A 27 -14.18 -11.90 -29.22
C ASP A 27 -15.04 -10.68 -28.87
N SER A 28 -15.02 -9.67 -29.74
CA SER A 28 -15.83 -8.48 -29.51
C SER A 28 -17.31 -8.82 -29.45
N ASP A 29 -17.82 -9.65 -30.35
CA ASP A 29 -19.27 -9.87 -30.50
C ASP A 29 -19.89 -10.53 -29.26
N ARG A 30 -19.13 -11.41 -28.60
CA ARG A 30 -19.57 -12.11 -27.39
C ARG A 30 -19.47 -11.27 -26.11
N PHE A 31 -18.48 -10.37 -26.04
CA PHE A 31 -18.17 -9.61 -24.83
C PHE A 31 -18.43 -8.09 -24.98
N TYR A 32 -19.08 -7.64 -26.05
CA TYR A 32 -19.43 -6.24 -26.27
C TYR A 32 -20.65 -5.82 -25.44
N GLY A 33 -20.49 -4.82 -24.56
CA GLY A 33 -21.58 -4.19 -23.82
C GLY A 33 -21.24 -3.85 -22.37
N LYS A 34 -22.08 -3.03 -21.71
CA LYS A 34 -21.95 -2.76 -20.27
C LYS A 34 -22.34 -4.01 -19.47
N PHE A 35 -21.52 -4.36 -18.48
CA PHE A 35 -21.80 -5.41 -17.51
C PHE A 35 -23.21 -5.23 -16.93
N ARG A 36 -24.02 -6.29 -16.96
CA ARG A 36 -25.35 -6.33 -16.34
C ARG A 36 -25.29 -7.30 -15.16
N ASP A 37 -25.44 -6.76 -13.96
CA ASP A 37 -25.44 -7.54 -12.73
C ASP A 37 -26.45 -8.70 -12.83
N GLY A 38 -25.92 -9.94 -12.73
CA GLY A 38 -26.71 -11.13 -12.42
C GLY A 38 -27.05 -12.13 -13.54
N ALA A 39 -26.67 -11.92 -14.81
CA ALA A 39 -27.21 -12.78 -15.90
C ALA A 39 -26.23 -13.69 -16.66
N HIS A 40 -24.91 -13.44 -16.68
CA HIS A 40 -24.02 -14.25 -17.52
C HIS A 40 -22.67 -14.51 -16.87
N LYS A 41 -22.52 -15.68 -16.24
CA LYS A 41 -21.20 -16.30 -16.11
C LYS A 41 -20.80 -16.74 -17.51
N VAL A 42 -20.00 -15.92 -18.21
CA VAL A 42 -19.67 -16.18 -19.62
C VAL A 42 -18.77 -17.40 -19.70
N ASP A 43 -19.17 -18.39 -20.50
CA ASP A 43 -18.45 -19.65 -20.64
C ASP A 43 -17.18 -19.50 -21.48
N VAL A 44 -16.05 -19.20 -20.87
CA VAL A 44 -14.77 -19.01 -21.58
C VAL A 44 -14.03 -20.31 -21.92
N THR A 45 -14.66 -21.48 -21.82
CA THR A 45 -13.97 -22.78 -22.00
C THR A 45 -13.43 -23.02 -23.41
N ASP A 46 -13.99 -22.36 -24.41
CA ASP A 46 -13.56 -22.40 -25.82
C ASP A 46 -12.43 -21.39 -26.14
N LEU A 47 -12.32 -20.33 -25.35
CA LEU A 47 -11.36 -19.24 -25.54
C LEU A 47 -10.13 -19.35 -24.64
N MET A 48 -10.27 -19.95 -23.46
CA MET A 48 -9.23 -20.01 -22.44
C MET A 48 -8.97 -21.45 -22.01
N ARG A 49 -7.68 -21.82 -21.98
CA ARG A 49 -7.22 -23.06 -21.34
C ARG A 49 -6.44 -22.73 -20.08
N ARG A 50 -6.92 -23.19 -18.92
CA ARG A 50 -6.23 -23.12 -17.63
C ARG A 50 -5.82 -24.52 -17.19
N MET A 51 -4.56 -24.69 -16.79
CA MET A 51 -4.06 -25.93 -16.18
C MET A 51 -3.44 -25.61 -14.84
N VAL A 52 -3.72 -26.43 -13.84
CA VAL A 52 -3.16 -26.34 -12.49
C VAL A 52 -2.12 -27.45 -12.35
N LYS A 53 -0.99 -27.17 -11.68
CA LYS A 53 0.14 -28.14 -11.58
C LYS A 53 -0.30 -29.45 -10.93
N GLU A 54 -1.25 -29.36 -10.00
CA GLU A 54 -1.84 -30.47 -9.27
C GLU A 54 -2.63 -31.44 -10.18
N ASP A 55 -3.18 -30.95 -11.30
CA ASP A 55 -3.92 -31.76 -12.28
C ASP A 55 -3.01 -32.36 -13.36
N MET A 56 -1.73 -31.98 -13.38
CA MET A 56 -0.79 -32.45 -14.40
C MET A 56 -0.23 -33.81 -13.98
N LEU A 57 -0.57 -34.83 -14.76
CA LEU A 57 -0.09 -36.19 -14.61
C LEU A 57 0.84 -36.56 -15.77
N ARG A 58 1.78 -37.47 -15.51
CA ARG A 58 2.52 -38.19 -16.54
C ARG A 58 1.59 -39.19 -17.24
N PHE A 59 2.03 -39.74 -18.37
CA PHE A 59 1.26 -40.74 -19.12
C PHE A 59 0.96 -42.02 -18.33
N ASP A 60 1.78 -42.34 -17.32
CA ASP A 60 1.59 -43.46 -16.40
C ASP A 60 0.62 -43.15 -15.23
N GLY A 61 0.02 -41.95 -15.20
CA GLY A 61 -0.91 -41.51 -14.16
C GLY A 61 -0.23 -40.96 -12.90
N THR A 62 1.10 -40.91 -12.83
CA THR A 62 1.81 -40.32 -11.69
C THR A 62 1.81 -38.78 -11.74
N ARG A 63 1.82 -38.13 -10.57
CA ARG A 63 1.85 -36.65 -10.50
C ARG A 63 3.11 -36.10 -11.17
N LEU A 64 2.94 -35.13 -12.08
CA LEU A 64 4.06 -34.47 -12.76
C LEU A 64 4.84 -33.56 -11.79
N PHE A 65 4.13 -32.90 -10.87
CA PHE A 65 4.70 -32.01 -9.88
C PHE A 65 4.60 -32.58 -8.46
N PRO A 66 5.54 -32.24 -7.56
CA PRO A 66 5.43 -32.56 -6.14
C PRO A 66 4.17 -31.96 -5.51
N GLU A 67 3.72 -32.58 -4.43
CA GLU A 67 2.62 -32.04 -3.64
C GLU A 67 2.99 -30.71 -3.00
N ARG A 68 2.12 -29.71 -3.17
CA ARG A 68 2.25 -28.41 -2.50
C ARG A 68 1.94 -28.57 -1.02
N ARG A 69 2.92 -28.29 -0.15
CA ARG A 69 2.75 -28.23 1.31
C ARG A 69 2.98 -26.79 1.76
N ALA A 70 1.93 -26.14 2.25
CA ALA A 70 1.99 -24.80 2.81
C ALA A 70 1.71 -24.88 4.31
N TYR A 71 2.57 -24.27 5.12
CA TYR A 71 2.40 -24.14 6.56
C TYR A 71 2.71 -22.70 6.98
N THR A 72 2.02 -22.23 8.01
CA THR A 72 2.25 -20.92 8.60
C THR A 72 3.17 -21.08 9.80
N THR A 73 4.33 -20.43 9.78
CA THR A 73 5.24 -20.38 10.92
C THR A 73 4.79 -19.28 11.87
N ASN A 74 4.51 -19.64 13.12
CA ASN A 74 4.23 -18.68 14.18
C ASN A 74 5.51 -18.39 14.96
N TYR A 75 5.77 -17.12 15.25
CA TYR A 75 6.89 -16.68 16.07
C TYR A 75 6.40 -15.68 17.11
N LYS A 76 7.20 -15.48 18.17
CA LYS A 76 6.91 -14.49 19.21
C LYS A 76 7.87 -13.33 19.07
N LEU A 77 7.37 -12.10 19.05
CA LEU A 77 8.21 -10.89 19.06
C LEU A 77 9.12 -10.88 20.30
N SER A 78 10.33 -10.34 20.13
CA SER A 78 11.21 -10.00 21.24
C SER A 78 10.61 -8.84 22.05
N ASP A 79 11.05 -8.68 23.30
CA ASP A 79 10.59 -7.57 24.15
C ASP A 79 10.81 -6.18 23.51
N PRO A 80 11.97 -5.86 22.88
CA PRO A 80 12.13 -4.58 22.20
C PRO A 80 11.24 -4.43 20.96
N GLU A 81 11.05 -5.48 20.16
CA GLU A 81 10.14 -5.44 19.01
C GLU A 81 8.68 -5.24 19.45
N ALA A 82 8.25 -5.93 20.51
CA ALA A 82 6.91 -5.80 21.06
C ALA A 82 6.67 -4.38 21.60
N ALA A 83 7.66 -3.79 22.28
CA ALA A 83 7.58 -2.42 22.75
C ALA A 83 7.51 -1.40 21.61
N LEU A 84 8.30 -1.60 20.54
CA LEU A 84 8.22 -0.79 19.31
C LEU A 84 6.85 -0.95 18.66
N TYR A 85 6.34 -2.18 18.57
CA TYR A 85 5.05 -2.48 17.97
C TYR A 85 3.92 -1.73 18.65
N VAL A 86 3.88 -1.78 19.99
CA VAL A 86 2.89 -1.06 20.79
C VAL A 86 3.01 0.46 20.56
N ALA A 87 4.23 1.01 20.63
CA ALA A 87 4.45 2.45 20.49
C ALA A 87 4.01 2.99 19.13
N VAL A 88 4.33 2.30 18.03
CA VAL A 88 3.90 2.69 16.69
C VAL A 88 2.39 2.49 16.52
N THR A 89 1.84 1.40 17.05
CA THR A 89 0.40 1.14 17.00
C THR A 89 -0.40 2.22 17.74
N ASP A 90 0.09 2.69 18.88
CA ASP A 90 -0.55 3.75 19.65
C ASP A 90 -0.49 5.09 18.90
N TYR A 91 0.65 5.43 18.29
CA TYR A 91 0.75 6.58 17.38
C TYR A 91 -0.24 6.50 16.21
N VAL A 92 -0.31 5.35 15.53
CA VAL A 92 -1.25 5.13 14.43
C VAL A 92 -2.70 5.30 14.89
N LYS A 93 -3.06 4.79 16.06
CA LYS A 93 -4.41 4.95 16.63
C LYS A 93 -4.73 6.41 16.95
N GLU A 94 -3.81 7.13 17.58
CA GLU A 94 -3.99 8.55 17.91
C GLU A 94 -4.17 9.40 16.65
N GLU A 95 -3.33 9.19 15.64
CA GLU A 95 -3.42 9.90 14.36
C GLU A 95 -4.65 9.50 13.55
N MET A 96 -5.09 8.24 13.61
CA MET A 96 -6.37 7.82 13.01
C MET A 96 -7.55 8.54 13.65
N ASN A 97 -7.58 8.64 14.99
CA ASN A 97 -8.63 9.37 15.71
C ASN A 97 -8.65 10.86 15.36
N ARG A 98 -7.48 11.46 15.09
CA ARG A 98 -7.37 12.83 14.58
C ARG A 98 -7.84 12.94 13.13
N ALA A 99 -7.47 11.99 12.28
CA ALA A 99 -7.87 11.92 10.89
C ALA A 99 -9.39 11.75 10.72
N ASP A 100 -10.05 11.09 11.66
CA ASP A 100 -11.51 10.95 11.69
C ASP A 100 -12.25 12.27 11.81
N GLN A 101 -11.59 13.32 12.33
CA GLN A 101 -12.12 14.68 12.44
C GLN A 101 -11.87 15.50 11.16
N LEU A 102 -11.17 14.95 10.17
CA LEU A 102 -10.96 15.58 8.87
C LEU A 102 -12.08 15.21 7.88
N ASP A 103 -12.34 16.11 6.95
CA ASP A 103 -13.35 15.92 5.91
C ASP A 103 -12.77 15.41 4.58
N GLY A 104 -13.57 14.60 3.89
CA GLY A 104 -13.36 14.23 2.49
C GLY A 104 -12.07 13.46 2.19
N GLN A 105 -11.45 13.80 1.05
CA GLN A 105 -10.28 13.11 0.51
C GLN A 105 -9.09 13.07 1.47
N ARG A 106 -8.92 14.11 2.30
CA ARG A 106 -7.83 14.20 3.29
C ARG A 106 -7.87 13.09 4.33
N LYS A 107 -9.07 12.73 4.80
CA LYS A 107 -9.28 11.61 5.72
C LYS A 107 -8.82 10.29 5.11
N GLY A 108 -9.19 10.04 3.85
CA GLY A 108 -8.77 8.85 3.10
C GLY A 108 -7.26 8.75 2.94
N THR A 109 -6.59 9.84 2.54
CA THR A 109 -5.14 9.88 2.36
C THR A 109 -4.38 9.59 3.65
N VAL A 110 -4.79 10.21 4.76
CA VAL A 110 -4.15 10.00 6.06
C VAL A 110 -4.41 8.57 6.56
N GLY A 111 -5.63 8.06 6.43
CA GLY A 111 -5.95 6.69 6.81
C GLY A 111 -5.15 5.65 6.02
N PHE A 112 -4.98 5.87 4.71
CA PHE A 112 -4.15 5.03 3.86
C PHE A 112 -2.67 5.06 4.30
N ALA A 113 -2.10 6.24 4.53
CA ALA A 113 -0.73 6.41 5.00
C ALA A 113 -0.47 5.68 6.34
N LEU A 114 -1.39 5.81 7.29
CA LEU A 114 -1.30 5.18 8.60
C LEU A 114 -1.42 3.65 8.51
N THR A 115 -2.29 3.15 7.64
CA THR A 115 -2.42 1.71 7.37
C THR A 115 -1.18 1.14 6.70
N ALA A 116 -0.60 1.86 5.74
CA ALA A 116 0.68 1.50 5.13
C ALA A 116 1.83 1.48 6.15
N LEU A 117 1.88 2.45 7.08
CA LEU A 117 2.87 2.46 8.16
C LEU A 117 2.74 1.21 9.06
N GLN A 118 1.51 0.81 9.41
CA GLN A 118 1.27 -0.41 10.19
C GLN A 118 1.70 -1.69 9.44
N ARG A 119 1.49 -1.75 8.11
CA ARG A 119 1.96 -2.87 7.28
C ARG A 119 3.50 -2.96 7.28
N ARG A 120 4.20 -1.83 7.22
CA ARG A 120 5.68 -1.79 7.26
C ARG A 120 6.24 -2.18 8.62
N LEU A 121 5.55 -1.87 9.72
CA LEU A 121 5.89 -2.37 11.05
C LEU A 121 5.83 -3.90 11.13
N ALA A 122 4.85 -4.52 10.49
CA ALA A 122 4.72 -5.98 10.45
C ALA A 122 5.70 -6.65 9.46
N SER A 123 6.32 -5.87 8.55
CA SER A 123 7.25 -6.42 7.57
C SER A 123 8.66 -6.58 8.13
N SER A 124 9.26 -5.53 8.69
CA SER A 124 10.54 -5.61 9.42
C SER A 124 10.80 -4.34 10.27
N PRO A 125 11.61 -4.43 11.34
CA PRO A 125 12.09 -3.26 12.09
C PRO A 125 12.82 -2.23 11.21
N GLU A 126 13.56 -2.68 10.19
CA GLU A 126 14.25 -1.80 9.25
C GLU A 126 13.26 -1.00 8.38
N ALA A 127 12.19 -1.64 7.89
CA ALA A 127 11.20 -0.99 7.04
C ALA A 127 10.45 0.14 7.78
N ILE A 128 10.08 -0.09 9.05
CA ILE A 128 9.44 0.94 9.86
C ILE A 128 10.43 2.05 10.24
N TYR A 129 11.68 1.72 10.57
CA TYR A 129 12.71 2.71 10.86
C TYR A 129 12.91 3.69 9.68
N GLN A 130 13.09 3.17 8.45
CA GLN A 130 13.26 4.01 7.27
C GLN A 130 12.01 4.84 6.96
N SER A 131 10.82 4.29 7.19
CA SER A 131 9.56 5.01 6.98
C SER A 131 9.38 6.17 7.97
N LEU A 132 9.61 5.93 9.26
CA LEU A 132 9.55 6.97 10.29
C LEU A 132 10.59 8.06 10.02
N LYS A 133 11.81 7.67 9.66
CA LYS A 133 12.88 8.58 9.29
C LYS A 133 12.48 9.47 8.12
N ARG A 134 12.04 8.90 6.98
CA ARG A 134 11.64 9.67 5.80
C ARG A 134 10.50 10.63 6.11
N ARG A 135 9.44 10.13 6.76
CA ARG A 135 8.29 10.94 7.21
C ARG A 135 8.72 12.11 8.09
N ARG A 136 9.56 11.89 9.11
CA ARG A 136 10.10 12.96 9.97
C ARG A 136 10.80 14.04 9.14
N HIS A 137 11.72 13.66 8.25
CA HIS A 137 12.46 14.64 7.42
C HIS A 137 11.53 15.46 6.53
N LYS A 138 10.53 14.82 5.92
CA LYS A 138 9.56 15.48 5.04
C LYS A 138 8.67 16.46 5.80
N LEU A 139 8.16 16.07 6.97
CA LEU A 139 7.37 16.95 7.82
C LEU A 139 8.19 18.10 8.40
N THR A 140 9.44 17.86 8.80
CA THR A 140 10.37 18.91 9.27
C THR A 140 10.58 19.97 8.19
N ARG A 141 10.92 19.53 6.98
CA ARG A 141 11.10 20.43 5.83
C ARG A 141 9.82 21.22 5.53
N ARG A 142 8.65 20.59 5.63
CA ARG A 142 7.35 21.27 5.44
C ARG A 142 7.11 22.36 6.48
N VAL A 143 7.45 22.12 7.74
CA VAL A 143 7.36 23.13 8.82
C VAL A 143 8.32 24.30 8.54
N GLU A 144 9.55 24.03 8.12
CA GLU A 144 10.51 25.07 7.75
C GLU A 144 10.02 25.92 6.58
N GLU A 145 9.51 25.28 5.52
CA GLU A 145 8.92 25.96 4.36
C GLU A 145 7.72 26.83 4.74
N GLU A 146 6.80 26.32 5.58
CA GLU A 146 5.62 27.10 6.01
C GLU A 146 5.99 28.27 6.92
N LYS A 147 6.96 28.10 7.83
CA LYS A 147 7.51 29.19 8.66
C LYS A 147 8.21 30.26 7.81
N LEU A 148 8.98 29.83 6.79
CA LEU A 148 9.62 30.75 5.86
C LEU A 148 8.57 31.50 5.03
N ARG A 149 7.50 30.81 4.62
CA ARG A 149 6.39 31.43 3.89
C ARG A 149 5.64 32.43 4.76
N GLN A 150 5.38 32.14 6.04
CA GLN A 150 4.78 33.11 6.97
C GLN A 150 5.68 34.34 7.19
N ARG A 151 7.00 34.16 7.24
CA ARG A 151 7.97 35.26 7.31
C ARG A 151 8.11 36.02 5.98
N GLY A 152 7.90 35.37 4.84
CA GLY A 152 7.95 35.95 3.49
C GLY A 152 6.63 36.56 3.03
N GLN A 153 5.49 36.17 3.61
CA GLN A 153 4.16 36.73 3.37
C GLN A 153 3.99 38.15 3.93
N SER A 154 4.93 38.65 4.75
CA SER A 154 5.04 40.10 4.98
C SER A 154 5.63 40.85 3.77
N LEU A 155 6.04 40.18 2.69
CA LEU A 155 6.71 40.82 1.53
C LEU A 155 6.25 40.36 0.12
N ALA A 156 5.53 39.25 -0.07
CA ALA A 156 5.00 38.88 -1.39
C ALA A 156 3.80 37.92 -1.32
N GLU A 157 2.66 38.38 -1.83
CA GLU A 157 1.52 37.52 -2.20
C GLU A 157 1.83 36.71 -3.46
N THR A 158 1.24 35.52 -3.53
CA THR A 158 1.17 34.57 -4.66
C THR A 158 2.22 33.46 -4.65
N LEU A 159 1.81 32.29 -4.12
CA LEU A 159 2.00 30.95 -4.68
C LEU A 159 1.13 29.98 -3.87
N GLY A 160 0.16 29.38 -4.56
CA GLY A 160 -0.86 28.49 -3.97
C GLY A 160 -0.27 27.21 -3.38
N PRO A 161 -1.06 26.47 -2.57
CA PRO A 161 -0.60 25.27 -1.91
C PRO A 161 -0.45 24.12 -2.92
N ASN A 162 0.79 23.77 -3.26
CA ASN A 162 1.09 22.45 -3.82
C ASN A 162 1.07 21.43 -2.68
N GLY A 163 -0.12 21.11 -2.19
CA GLY A 163 -0.37 20.01 -1.27
C GLY A 163 -1.23 18.98 -1.97
N VAL A 164 -0.62 17.84 -2.32
CA VAL A 164 -1.27 16.55 -2.65
C VAL A 164 -2.62 16.66 -3.37
N ASN A 165 -2.64 17.23 -4.59
CA ASN A 165 -3.83 17.25 -5.45
C ASN A 165 -3.81 16.16 -6.55
N ASN A 166 -2.87 15.20 -6.47
CA ASN A 166 -2.78 14.06 -7.39
C ASN A 166 -2.96 12.72 -6.66
N ALA A 167 -3.80 12.67 -5.63
CA ALA A 167 -4.33 11.40 -5.18
C ALA A 167 -5.41 10.95 -6.18
N PRO A 168 -5.41 9.69 -6.65
CA PRO A 168 -6.52 9.14 -7.43
C PRO A 168 -7.86 9.43 -6.72
N GLU A 169 -8.96 9.59 -7.47
CA GLU A 169 -10.29 9.86 -6.88
C GLU A 169 -10.67 8.84 -5.79
N ASP A 170 -10.17 7.60 -5.92
CA ASP A 170 -10.12 6.62 -4.85
C ASP A 170 -8.70 6.06 -4.63
N ILE A 171 -8.08 6.45 -3.52
CA ILE A 171 -6.73 6.00 -3.11
C ILE A 171 -6.70 4.48 -2.91
N TRP A 172 -7.84 3.86 -2.57
CA TRP A 172 -7.91 2.42 -2.33
C TRP A 172 -7.97 1.60 -3.61
N GLU A 173 -8.31 2.21 -4.74
CA GLU A 173 -8.27 1.58 -6.07
C GLU A 173 -6.94 1.83 -6.80
N SER A 174 -6.00 2.53 -6.17
CA SER A 174 -4.72 2.88 -6.80
C SER A 174 -3.86 1.66 -7.17
N ASP A 175 -4.01 0.54 -6.46
CA ASP A 175 -3.33 -0.74 -6.77
C ASP A 175 -3.76 -1.32 -8.13
N ASP A 176 -5.00 -1.06 -8.54
CA ASP A 176 -5.52 -1.52 -9.84
C ASP A 176 -5.25 -0.50 -10.97
N ALA A 177 -5.07 0.78 -10.62
CA ALA A 177 -4.89 1.86 -11.58
C ALA A 177 -3.43 2.14 -11.96
N LEU A 178 -2.48 1.77 -11.09
CA LEU A 178 -1.06 2.06 -11.25
C LEU A 178 -0.27 0.81 -11.60
N SER A 179 0.87 1.00 -12.27
CA SER A 179 1.87 -0.08 -12.37
C SER A 179 2.43 -0.39 -10.98
N PRO A 180 2.99 -1.58 -10.72
CA PRO A 180 3.57 -1.91 -9.42
C PRO A 180 4.62 -0.88 -8.94
N ASP A 181 5.50 -0.45 -9.84
CA ASP A 181 6.53 0.56 -9.54
C ASP A 181 5.90 1.93 -9.21
N ASP A 182 4.86 2.33 -9.95
CA ASP A 182 4.16 3.59 -9.72
C ASP A 182 3.36 3.55 -8.42
N TYR A 183 2.75 2.40 -8.09
CA TYR A 183 2.02 2.20 -6.84
C TYR A 183 2.95 2.30 -5.63
N GLU A 184 4.12 1.66 -5.67
CA GLU A 184 5.12 1.75 -4.59
C GLU A 184 5.57 3.20 -4.38
N ASN A 185 5.87 3.93 -5.46
CA ASN A 185 6.26 5.34 -5.39
C ASN A 185 5.13 6.22 -4.84
N PHE A 186 3.90 5.96 -5.26
CA PHE A 186 2.72 6.68 -4.77
C PHE A 186 2.49 6.41 -3.28
N GLU A 187 2.53 5.15 -2.84
CA GLU A 187 2.39 4.77 -1.44
C GLU A 187 3.47 5.44 -0.59
N GLU A 188 4.74 5.41 -1.02
CA GLU A 188 5.84 6.09 -0.33
C GLU A 188 5.59 7.59 -0.21
N ALA A 189 5.19 8.26 -1.28
CA ALA A 189 4.91 9.69 -1.27
C ALA A 189 3.77 10.05 -0.30
N VAL A 190 2.72 9.23 -0.25
CA VAL A 190 1.57 9.45 0.64
C VAL A 190 1.95 9.20 2.11
N VAL A 191 2.66 8.11 2.41
CA VAL A 191 3.14 7.80 3.77
C VAL A 191 4.03 8.89 4.33
N ASP A 192 4.86 9.49 3.49
CA ASP A 192 5.83 10.50 3.89
C ASP A 192 5.21 11.88 4.16
N GLN A 193 4.08 12.22 3.55
CA GLN A 193 3.54 13.59 3.52
C GLN A 193 2.15 13.73 4.18
N ALA A 194 1.37 12.66 4.23
CA ALA A 194 0.02 12.69 4.78
C ALA A 194 0.05 12.75 6.31
N THR A 195 -0.53 13.81 6.86
CA THR A 195 -0.57 14.15 8.29
C THR A 195 -1.96 14.61 8.64
N ALA A 196 -2.41 14.28 9.86
CA ALA A 196 -3.68 14.76 10.39
C ALA A 196 -3.57 16.20 10.94
N ALA A 197 -2.36 16.71 11.15
CA ALA A 197 -2.12 18.02 11.73
C ALA A 197 -2.67 19.16 10.84
N GLN A 198 -3.43 20.05 11.46
CA GLN A 198 -4.02 21.23 10.83
C GLN A 198 -3.19 22.50 11.09
N THR A 199 -2.40 22.52 12.16
CA THR A 199 -1.57 23.67 12.55
C THR A 199 -0.08 23.36 12.54
N ILE A 200 0.76 24.39 12.46
CA ILE A 200 2.22 24.24 12.60
C ILE A 200 2.59 23.65 13.96
N GLN A 201 1.88 24.04 15.02
CA GLN A 201 2.13 23.52 16.37
C GLN A 201 1.82 22.03 16.48
N GLU A 202 0.74 21.56 15.84
CA GLU A 202 0.42 20.14 15.76
C GLU A 202 1.45 19.36 14.94
N LEU A 203 1.93 19.92 13.82
CA LEU A 203 3.00 19.33 13.02
C LEU A 203 4.30 19.20 13.80
N GLU A 204 4.67 20.23 14.57
CA GLU A 204 5.85 20.20 15.44
C GLU A 204 5.70 19.13 16.54
N ALA A 205 4.52 19.02 17.15
CA ALA A 205 4.24 17.97 18.13
C ALA A 205 4.33 16.57 17.50
N GLU A 206 3.82 16.38 16.28
CA GLU A 206 3.95 15.11 15.55
C GLU A 206 5.42 14.78 15.25
N ILE A 207 6.24 15.76 14.84
CA ILE A 207 7.67 15.56 14.59
C ILE A 207 8.39 15.05 15.84
N ILE A 208 8.09 15.60 17.02
CA ILE A 208 8.68 15.16 18.29
C ILE A 208 8.32 13.69 18.59
N ILE A 209 7.06 13.30 18.33
CA ILE A 209 6.63 11.91 18.48
C ILE A 209 7.40 11.01 17.51
N LEU A 210 7.51 11.42 16.24
CA LEU A 210 8.24 10.68 15.21
C LEU A 210 9.73 10.53 15.54
N GLU A 211 10.37 11.52 16.15
CA GLU A 211 11.75 11.41 16.63
C GLU A 211 11.90 10.32 17.69
N GLY A 212 10.98 10.26 18.66
CA GLY A 212 10.98 9.22 19.68
C GLY A 212 10.75 7.82 19.11
N LEU A 213 9.84 7.69 18.13
CA LEU A 213 9.58 6.42 17.45
C LEU A 213 10.77 5.99 16.57
N GLU A 214 11.38 6.93 15.85
CA GLU A 214 12.58 6.68 15.03
C GLU A 214 13.74 6.18 15.89
N GLU A 215 13.97 6.79 17.06
CA GLU A 215 15.02 6.34 17.99
C GLU A 215 14.77 4.91 18.47
N ARG A 216 13.54 4.60 18.90
CA ARG A 216 13.17 3.24 19.34
C ARG A 216 13.36 2.23 18.21
N ALA A 217 12.91 2.57 17.00
CA ALA A 217 13.08 1.72 15.83
C ALA A 217 14.57 1.50 15.51
N ARG A 218 15.38 2.56 15.61
CA ARG A 218 16.83 2.49 15.42
C ARG A 218 17.47 1.54 16.43
N GLN A 219 17.09 1.61 17.70
CA GLN A 219 17.61 0.73 18.75
C GLN A 219 17.29 -0.74 18.46
N VAL A 220 16.06 -1.05 18.03
CA VAL A 220 15.68 -2.42 17.65
C VAL A 220 16.52 -2.91 16.48
N VAL A 221 16.66 -2.11 15.42
CA VAL A 221 17.50 -2.45 14.25
C VAL A 221 18.95 -2.71 14.67
N HIS A 222 19.55 -1.83 15.47
CA HIS A 222 20.96 -1.97 15.90
C HIS A 222 21.17 -3.12 16.87
N SER A 223 20.13 -3.56 17.58
CA SER A 223 20.22 -4.73 18.47
C SER A 223 20.42 -6.04 17.70
N GLY A 224 20.09 -6.07 16.39
CA GLY A 224 20.13 -7.27 15.57
C GLY A 224 19.11 -8.34 15.97
N GLN A 225 18.17 -8.02 16.87
CA GLN A 225 17.13 -8.95 17.35
C GLN A 225 15.90 -8.89 16.44
N ASP A 226 16.04 -9.30 15.18
CA ASP A 226 14.89 -9.46 14.28
C ASP A 226 14.42 -10.92 14.32
N ARG A 227 13.40 -11.19 15.13
CA ARG A 227 12.92 -12.56 15.32
C ARG A 227 12.23 -13.15 14.11
N LYS A 228 11.75 -12.30 13.19
CA LYS A 228 11.13 -12.77 11.97
C LYS A 228 12.17 -13.44 11.06
N TRP A 229 13.40 -12.92 11.01
CA TRP A 229 14.48 -13.56 10.26
C TRP A 229 15.10 -14.75 10.97
N ASP A 230 15.13 -14.76 12.31
CA ASP A 230 15.68 -15.88 13.06
C ASP A 230 14.80 -17.16 12.99
N GLU A 231 13.49 -17.01 12.77
CA GLU A 231 12.50 -18.09 12.84
C GLU A 231 12.00 -18.58 11.47
N LEU A 232 12.36 -17.91 10.37
CA LEU A 232 11.94 -18.23 8.98
C LEU A 232 13.07 -18.88 8.16
#